data_AF-K1RZB1-F1
#
_entry.id   AF-K1RZB1-F1
#
_cell.length_a   1.000
_cell.length_b   1.000
_cell.length_c   1.000
_cell.angle_alpha   90.00
_cell.angle_beta   90.00
_cell.angle_gamma   90.00
#
_symmetry.space_group_name_H-M   'P 1'
#
loop_
_entity.id
_entity.type
_entity.pdbx_description
1 polymer ?
#
loop_
_entity_poly.entity_id
_entity_poly.type
_entity_poly.pdbx_seq_one_letter_code
_entity_poly.pdbx_strand_id
1 'polypeptide(L)'
;MKVLVVSDVHANIAALNTILEKEADYDILCCAGDYTDYGIYPAEVIERFRNLKNTHLVYGNHDLHVINTYESGEWRTVEDGKYKWVHYNCERLNDQDIAWLKQLPETAYFEADGWKYGIAHQYDNGYGIIESRYAFDKYWAEHYGTDNVGN
;
A
#
# COMPACT_ATOMS: atom_id res chain seq x y z
N MET A 1 -23.31 2.42 3.30
CA MET A 1 -21.96 2.91 3.61
C MET A 1 -21.15 2.94 2.32
N LYS A 2 -20.15 3.79 2.21
CA LYS A 2 -19.30 3.95 1.03
C LYS A 2 -17.85 3.59 1.37
N VAL A 3 -17.36 2.50 0.80
CA VAL A 3 -15.96 2.08 0.91
C VAL A 3 -15.21 2.55 -0.33
N LEU A 4 -14.20 3.39 -0.15
CA LEU A 4 -13.31 3.84 -1.22
C LEU A 4 -12.09 2.91 -1.29
N VAL A 5 -11.99 2.14 -2.36
CA VAL A 5 -10.85 1.25 -2.63
C VAL A 5 -9.88 1.95 -3.57
N VAL A 6 -8.62 2.08 -3.16
CA VAL A 6 -7.52 2.63 -3.96
C VAL A 6 -6.32 1.68 -3.94
N SER A 7 -5.44 1.78 -4.93
CA SER A 7 -4.19 1.02 -5.03
C SER A 7 -3.28 1.69 -6.05
N ASP A 8 -2.00 1.35 -6.06
CA ASP A 8 -1.06 1.71 -7.13
C ASP A 8 -0.99 3.23 -7.34
N VAL A 9 -0.96 3.97 -6.24
CA VAL A 9 -0.89 5.44 -6.26
C VAL A 9 0.43 5.91 -6.86
N HIS A 10 1.52 5.15 -6.64
CA HIS A 10 2.81 5.35 -7.28
C HIS A 10 3.30 6.80 -7.25
N ALA A 11 3.39 7.37 -6.04
CA ALA A 11 3.86 8.72 -5.79
C ALA A 11 3.15 9.81 -6.62
N ASN A 12 1.90 9.56 -7.05
CA ASN A 12 1.06 10.47 -7.83
C ASN A 12 0.08 11.22 -6.92
N ILE A 13 0.59 12.24 -6.22
CA ILE A 13 -0.22 13.05 -5.31
C ILE A 13 -1.39 13.77 -6.02
N ALA A 14 -1.23 14.15 -7.29
CA ALA A 14 -2.28 14.83 -8.04
C ALA A 14 -3.48 13.91 -8.29
N ALA A 15 -3.23 12.66 -8.69
CA ALA A 15 -4.28 11.66 -8.86
C ALA A 15 -4.97 11.34 -7.52
N LEU A 16 -4.18 11.12 -6.46
CA LEU A 16 -4.72 10.85 -5.12
C LEU A 16 -5.63 11.99 -4.64
N ASN A 17 -5.17 13.24 -4.72
CA ASN A 17 -5.97 14.39 -4.32
C ASN A 17 -7.26 14.51 -5.15
N THR A 18 -7.19 14.30 -6.46
CA THR A 18 -8.37 14.34 -7.34
C THR A 18 -9.41 13.30 -6.93
N ILE A 19 -8.98 12.07 -6.62
CA ILE A 19 -9.88 11.00 -6.15
C ILE A 19 -10.50 11.38 -4.81
N LEU A 20 -9.68 11.81 -3.84
CA LEU A 20 -10.15 12.17 -2.50
C LEU A 20 -11.09 13.37 -2.49
N GLU A 21 -10.91 14.32 -3.40
CA GLU A 21 -11.84 15.44 -3.57
C GLU A 21 -13.18 15.00 -4.17
N LYS A 22 -13.12 14.13 -5.20
CA LYS A 22 -14.32 13.64 -5.88
C LYS A 22 -15.14 12.68 -5.01
N GLU A 23 -14.47 11.86 -4.22
CA GLU A 23 -15.07 10.82 -3.38
C GLU A 23 -15.07 11.21 -1.90
N ALA A 24 -15.09 12.51 -1.58
CA ALA A 24 -14.96 13.05 -0.22
C ALA A 24 -16.03 12.57 0.79
N ASP A 25 -17.11 11.96 0.30
CA ASP A 25 -18.22 11.35 1.05
C ASP A 25 -17.99 9.86 1.39
N TYR A 26 -16.77 9.32 1.24
CA TYR A 26 -16.46 7.96 1.69
C TYR A 26 -16.55 7.84 3.22
N ASP A 27 -16.99 6.66 3.69
CA ASP A 27 -17.04 6.32 5.12
C ASP A 27 -15.75 5.63 5.59
N ILE A 28 -15.22 4.74 4.73
CA ILE A 28 -14.00 3.95 4.94
C ILE A 28 -13.15 4.05 3.68
N LEU A 29 -11.83 4.20 3.85
CA LEU A 29 -10.88 4.07 2.75
C LEU A 29 -10.03 2.81 2.95
N CYS A 30 -9.83 2.03 1.90
CA CYS A 30 -8.81 1.00 1.89
C CYS A 30 -7.81 1.21 0.75
N CYS A 31 -6.54 1.02 1.06
CA CYS A 31 -5.45 1.09 0.08
C CYS A 31 -4.72 -0.24 0.02
N ALA A 32 -4.62 -0.83 -1.17
CA ALA A 32 -3.92 -2.09 -1.41
C ALA A 32 -2.41 -1.90 -1.67
N GLY A 33 -1.83 -0.77 -1.27
CA GLY A 33 -0.38 -0.54 -1.35
C GLY A 33 0.09 0.20 -2.60
N ASP A 34 1.40 0.18 -2.79
CA ASP A 34 2.14 0.89 -3.84
C ASP A 34 1.91 2.41 -3.77
N TYR A 35 2.20 2.97 -2.60
CA TYR A 35 2.22 4.41 -2.36
C TYR A 35 3.39 5.09 -3.07
N THR A 36 4.49 4.35 -3.20
CA THR A 36 5.78 4.81 -3.68
C THR A 36 6.12 4.29 -5.09
N ASP A 37 7.28 4.72 -5.60
CA ASP A 37 7.83 4.32 -6.90
C ASP A 37 7.01 4.85 -8.10
N TYR A 38 7.64 4.87 -9.27
CA TYR A 38 7.25 5.46 -10.56
C TYR A 38 6.86 6.95 -10.63
N GLY A 39 6.28 7.54 -9.59
CA GLY A 39 5.99 8.98 -9.50
C GLY A 39 7.07 9.77 -8.77
N ILE A 40 6.81 11.08 -8.65
CA ILE A 40 7.82 12.06 -8.17
C ILE A 40 7.52 12.68 -6.80
N TYR A 41 6.38 12.39 -6.19
CA TYR A 41 5.91 12.98 -4.93
C TYR A 41 5.61 11.93 -3.84
N PRO A 42 6.57 11.06 -3.48
CA PRO A 42 6.30 9.97 -2.54
C PRO A 42 6.09 10.45 -1.11
N ALA A 43 6.82 11.50 -0.68
CA ALA A 43 6.68 12.06 0.65
C ALA A 43 5.28 12.67 0.85
N GLU A 44 4.78 13.39 -0.16
CA GLU A 44 3.46 14.00 -0.14
C GLU A 44 2.34 12.95 -0.16
N VAL A 45 2.52 11.84 -0.90
CA VAL A 45 1.56 10.73 -0.87
C VAL A 45 1.53 10.09 0.52
N ILE A 46 2.68 9.77 1.10
CA ILE A 46 2.77 9.20 2.46
C ILE A 46 2.17 10.15 3.50
N GLU A 47 2.51 11.43 3.45
CA GLU A 47 1.92 12.45 4.31
C GLU A 47 0.40 12.52 4.14
N ARG A 48 -0.09 12.46 2.89
CA ARG A 48 -1.53 12.46 2.63
C ARG A 48 -2.19 11.27 3.32
N PHE A 49 -1.71 10.05 3.13
CA PHE A 49 -2.28 8.84 3.74
C PHE A 49 -2.23 8.86 5.28
N ARG A 50 -1.15 9.35 5.88
CA ARG A 50 -1.04 9.51 7.34
C ARG A 50 -2.12 10.39 7.95
N ASN A 51 -2.62 11.36 7.19
CA ASN A 51 -3.62 12.31 7.65
C ASN A 51 -5.07 11.88 7.34
N LEU A 52 -5.26 10.78 6.60
CA LEU A 52 -6.59 10.22 6.35
C LEU A 52 -7.10 9.49 7.58
N LYS A 53 -8.42 9.45 7.72
CA LYS A 53 -9.12 8.79 8.84
C LYS A 53 -9.89 7.58 8.31
N ASN A 54 -10.20 6.64 9.22
CA ASN A 54 -10.96 5.43 8.93
C ASN A 54 -10.36 4.64 7.74
N THR A 55 -9.06 4.37 7.83
CA THR A 55 -8.30 3.73 6.76
C THR A 55 -7.90 2.30 7.09
N HIS A 56 -7.93 1.43 6.10
CA HIS A 56 -7.25 0.12 6.11
C HIS A 56 -6.16 0.11 5.03
N LEU A 57 -4.91 0.10 5.46
CA LEU A 57 -3.75 0.30 4.59
C LEU A 57 -2.86 -0.93 4.68
N VAL A 58 -2.43 -1.46 3.54
CA VAL A 58 -1.36 -2.47 3.44
C VAL A 58 -0.22 -1.91 2.61
N TYR A 59 0.98 -2.49 2.72
CA TYR A 59 2.07 -2.19 1.79
C TYR A 59 1.90 -2.95 0.48
N GLY A 60 2.47 -2.42 -0.61
CA GLY A 60 2.66 -3.13 -1.87
C GLY A 60 4.10 -3.56 -2.09
N ASN A 61 4.36 -4.25 -3.22
CA ASN A 61 5.70 -4.75 -3.50
C ASN A 61 6.68 -3.61 -3.83
N HIS A 62 6.20 -2.50 -4.41
CA HIS A 62 7.05 -1.34 -4.67
C HIS A 62 7.42 -0.62 -3.37
N ASP A 63 6.52 -0.60 -2.38
CA ASP A 63 6.82 -0.06 -1.05
C ASP A 63 7.91 -0.89 -0.36
N LEU A 64 7.81 -2.22 -0.40
CA LEU A 64 8.86 -3.11 0.10
C LEU A 64 10.20 -2.89 -0.62
N HIS A 65 10.18 -2.70 -1.93
CA HIS A 65 11.39 -2.42 -2.71
C HIS A 65 12.04 -1.09 -2.27
N VAL A 66 11.25 -0.03 -2.09
CA VAL A 66 11.73 1.27 -1.58
C VAL A 66 12.29 1.14 -0.16
N ILE A 67 11.61 0.42 0.75
CA ILE A 67 12.11 0.17 2.11
C ILE A 67 13.49 -0.49 2.05
N ASN A 68 13.59 -1.61 1.33
CA ASN A 68 14.82 -2.40 1.27
C ASN A 68 15.98 -1.64 0.63
N THR A 69 15.71 -0.91 -0.47
CA THR A 69 16.72 -0.07 -1.13
C THR A 69 17.13 1.10 -0.24
N TYR A 70 16.21 1.74 0.49
CA TYR A 70 16.56 2.82 1.41
C TYR A 70 17.47 2.34 2.54
N GLU A 71 17.12 1.22 3.18
CA GLU A 71 17.87 0.64 4.31
C GLU A 71 19.24 0.09 3.91
N SER A 72 19.38 -0.42 2.68
CA SER A 72 20.69 -0.87 2.18
C SER A 72 21.66 0.29 1.95
N GLY A 73 21.14 1.50 1.74
CA GLY A 73 21.90 2.71 1.41
C GLY A 73 22.46 2.74 -0.02
N GLU A 74 22.17 1.73 -0.84
CA GLU A 74 22.70 1.62 -2.21
C GLU A 74 22.29 2.78 -3.12
N TRP A 75 21.11 3.37 -2.83
CA TRP A 75 20.55 4.51 -3.57
C TRP A 75 21.46 5.76 -3.55
N ARG A 76 22.39 5.86 -2.59
CA ARG A 76 23.29 7.01 -2.45
C ARG A 76 24.42 7.03 -3.49
N THR A 77 24.70 5.89 -4.12
CA THR A 77 25.86 5.71 -5.02
C THR A 77 25.48 4.91 -6.27
N VAL A 78 24.41 5.33 -6.95
CA VAL A 78 23.92 4.65 -8.14
C VAL A 78 24.54 5.26 -9.40
N GLU A 79 25.13 4.42 -10.25
CA GLU A 79 25.61 4.83 -11.58
C GLU A 79 24.44 5.28 -12.47
N ASP A 80 24.61 6.33 -13.27
CA ASP A 80 23.55 6.93 -14.10
C ASP A 80 22.72 5.90 -14.90
N GLY A 81 23.37 4.92 -15.53
CA GLY A 81 22.70 3.87 -16.33
C GLY A 81 21.90 2.85 -15.53
N LYS A 82 22.02 2.85 -14.20
CA LYS A 82 21.29 1.98 -13.26
C LYS A 82 20.30 2.77 -12.40
N TYR A 83 20.27 4.09 -12.52
CA TYR A 83 19.35 4.94 -11.79
C TYR A 83 17.90 4.65 -12.21
N LYS A 84 17.00 4.59 -11.23
CA LYS A 84 15.61 4.13 -11.37
C LYS A 84 14.74 4.94 -10.42
N TRP A 85 13.43 4.84 -10.61
CA TRP A 85 12.44 5.53 -9.79
C TRP A 85 12.53 5.23 -8.29
N VAL A 86 12.85 3.99 -7.88
CA VAL A 86 13.11 3.63 -6.49
C VAL A 86 14.22 4.50 -5.85
N HIS A 87 15.30 4.80 -6.57
CA HIS A 87 16.39 5.64 -6.08
C HIS A 87 15.95 7.10 -5.94
N TYR A 88 15.22 7.61 -6.93
CA TYR A 88 14.61 8.94 -6.89
C TYR A 88 13.66 9.11 -5.72
N ASN A 89 12.90 8.05 -5.40
CA ASN A 89 12.00 8.02 -4.25
C ASN A 89 12.81 8.02 -2.94
N CYS A 90 13.85 7.18 -2.83
CA CYS A 90 14.71 7.15 -1.64
C CYS A 90 15.35 8.51 -1.32
N GLU A 91 15.75 9.29 -2.33
CA GLU A 91 16.28 10.65 -2.15
C GLU A 91 15.29 11.65 -1.54
N ARG A 92 13.99 11.39 -1.63
CA ARG A 92 12.89 12.28 -1.20
C ARG A 92 12.20 11.82 0.07
N LEU A 93 12.51 10.61 0.52
CA LEU A 93 11.98 10.05 1.74
C LEU A 93 12.99 10.21 2.87
N ASN A 94 12.48 10.26 4.09
CA ASN A 94 13.29 10.28 5.30
C ASN A 94 12.98 9.06 6.18
N ASP A 95 13.72 8.93 7.29
CA ASP A 95 13.59 7.79 8.21
C ASP A 95 12.18 7.66 8.80
N GLN A 96 11.44 8.76 8.97
CA GLN A 96 10.06 8.72 9.44
C GLN A 96 9.13 8.12 8.37
N ASP A 97 9.31 8.48 7.11
CA ASP A 97 8.58 7.92 5.95
C ASP A 97 8.80 6.43 5.80
N ILE A 98 10.05 6.00 5.88
CA ILE A 98 10.39 4.58 5.85
C ILE A 98 9.84 3.85 7.08
N ALA A 99 9.94 4.43 8.28
CA ALA A 99 9.37 3.85 9.48
C ALA A 99 7.85 3.67 9.39
N TRP A 100 7.15 4.59 8.73
CA TRP A 100 5.70 4.46 8.50
C TRP A 100 5.36 3.37 7.49
N LEU A 101 6.05 3.31 6.35
CA LEU A 101 5.82 2.23 5.37
C LEU A 101 6.04 0.85 5.99
N LYS A 102 7.06 0.70 6.84
CA LYS A 102 7.37 -0.54 7.58
C LYS A 102 6.32 -0.93 8.63
N GLN A 103 5.48 0.01 9.08
CA GLN A 103 4.40 -0.28 10.02
C GLN A 103 3.15 -0.81 9.33
N LEU A 104 3.03 -0.62 8.01
CA LEU A 104 1.91 -1.17 7.25
C LEU A 104 1.98 -2.70 7.28
N PRO A 105 0.86 -3.39 7.48
CA PRO A 105 0.83 -4.84 7.39
C PRO A 105 0.83 -5.30 5.92
N GLU A 106 1.16 -6.58 5.72
CA GLU A 106 1.04 -7.24 4.41
C GLU A 106 -0.43 -7.42 4.00
N THR A 107 -1.27 -7.76 4.98
CA THR A 107 -2.70 -7.95 4.79
C THR A 107 -3.49 -7.20 5.86
N ALA A 108 -4.70 -6.78 5.53
CA ALA A 108 -5.61 -6.13 6.48
C ALA A 108 -7.03 -6.69 6.34
N TYR A 109 -7.82 -6.54 7.40
CA TYR A 109 -9.19 -7.02 7.48
C TYR A 109 -10.11 -5.92 7.99
N PHE A 110 -11.33 -5.89 7.47
CA PHE A 110 -12.41 -5.06 8.02
C PHE A 110 -13.80 -5.60 7.69
N GLU A 111 -14.81 -5.10 8.41
CA GLU A 111 -16.21 -5.42 8.18
C GLU A 111 -16.98 -4.18 7.76
N ALA A 112 -17.80 -4.30 6.73
CA ALA A 112 -18.67 -3.23 6.24
C ALA A 112 -19.97 -3.81 5.66
N ASP A 113 -21.12 -3.22 6.00
CA ASP A 113 -22.45 -3.58 5.49
C ASP A 113 -22.80 -5.07 5.66
N GLY A 114 -22.32 -5.69 6.76
CA GLY A 114 -22.52 -7.10 7.08
C GLY A 114 -21.60 -8.06 6.30
N TRP A 115 -20.66 -7.54 5.53
CA TRP A 115 -19.66 -8.30 4.78
C TRP A 115 -18.27 -8.15 5.38
N LYS A 116 -17.45 -9.18 5.17
CA LYS A 116 -16.06 -9.23 5.58
C LYS A 116 -15.18 -8.97 4.36
N TYR A 117 -14.17 -8.11 4.52
CA TYR A 117 -13.24 -7.72 3.48
C TYR A 117 -11.81 -8.02 3.92
N GLY A 118 -11.05 -8.64 3.03
CA GLY A 118 -9.60 -8.81 3.14
C GLY A 118 -8.91 -7.93 2.12
N ILE A 119 -7.79 -7.33 2.52
CA ILE A 119 -6.97 -6.47 1.66
C ILE A 119 -5.56 -7.07 1.64
N ALA A 120 -5.03 -7.27 0.45
CA ALA A 120 -3.64 -7.58 0.18
C ALA A 120 -3.27 -6.96 -1.16
N HIS A 121 -2.01 -6.58 -1.35
CA HIS A 121 -1.52 -6.08 -2.63
C HIS A 121 -1.47 -7.20 -3.68
N GLN A 122 -0.93 -8.36 -3.29
CA GLN A 122 -0.77 -9.53 -4.16
C GLN A 122 -1.33 -10.78 -3.49
N TYR A 123 -1.82 -11.71 -4.31
CA TYR A 123 -2.27 -13.03 -3.86
C TYR A 123 -1.08 -13.95 -3.52
N ASP A 124 -0.02 -13.88 -4.32
CA ASP A 124 1.21 -14.63 -4.15
C ASP A 124 2.43 -13.74 -4.44
N ASN A 125 3.65 -14.29 -4.35
CA ASN A 125 4.88 -13.55 -4.67
C ASN A 125 5.08 -13.28 -6.18
N GLY A 126 4.05 -13.50 -6.99
CA GLY A 126 4.04 -13.26 -8.42
C GLY A 126 2.77 -12.53 -8.84
N TYR A 127 2.29 -12.85 -10.04
CA TYR A 127 1.04 -12.32 -10.57
C TYR A 127 -0.01 -13.43 -10.68
N GLY A 128 0.01 -14.35 -9.71
CA GLY A 128 -1.00 -15.39 -9.63
C GLY A 128 -2.38 -14.80 -9.36
N ILE A 129 -3.41 -15.53 -9.79
CA ILE A 129 -4.81 -15.17 -9.56
C ILE A 129 -5.56 -16.30 -8.87
N ILE A 130 -6.61 -15.95 -8.13
CA ILE A 130 -7.52 -16.92 -7.51
C ILE A 130 -8.58 -17.31 -8.54
N GLU A 131 -8.42 -18.48 -9.16
CA GLU A 131 -9.30 -18.93 -10.25
C GLU A 131 -10.49 -19.78 -9.78
N SER A 132 -10.57 -20.12 -8.50
CA SER A 132 -11.65 -20.96 -7.97
C SER A 132 -12.07 -20.57 -6.57
N ARG A 133 -13.32 -20.88 -6.23
CA ARG A 133 -13.82 -20.68 -4.87
C ARG A 133 -13.05 -21.48 -3.82
N TYR A 134 -12.60 -22.69 -4.15
CA TYR A 134 -11.78 -23.48 -3.24
C TYR A 134 -10.45 -22.77 -2.91
N ALA A 135 -9.78 -22.21 -3.92
CA ALA A 135 -8.56 -21.44 -3.73
C ALA A 135 -8.83 -20.16 -2.92
N PHE A 136 -9.95 -19.48 -3.19
CA PHE A 136 -10.38 -18.33 -2.40
C PHE A 136 -10.60 -18.69 -0.93
N ASP A 137 -11.40 -19.72 -0.64
CA ASP A 137 -11.74 -20.11 0.73
C ASP A 137 -10.48 -20.54 1.51
N LYS A 138 -9.52 -21.19 0.85
CA LYS A 138 -8.21 -21.53 1.43
C LYS A 138 -7.39 -20.29 1.75
N TYR A 139 -7.19 -19.40 0.76
CA TYR A 139 -6.47 -18.14 0.95
C TYR A 139 -7.10 -17.30 2.05
N TRP A 140 -8.43 -17.22 2.05
CA TRP A 140 -9.20 -16.53 3.07
C TRP A 140 -8.94 -17.10 4.45
N ALA A 141 -9.03 -18.42 4.63
CA ALA A 141 -8.76 -19.08 5.90
C ALA A 141 -7.33 -18.82 6.42
N GLU A 142 -6.34 -18.83 5.53
CA GLU A 142 -4.93 -18.64 5.88
C GLU A 142 -4.59 -17.21 6.29
N HIS A 143 -5.21 -16.19 5.67
CA HIS A 143 -4.82 -14.79 5.85
C HIS A 143 -5.81 -13.96 6.66
N TYR A 144 -7.10 -14.34 6.67
CA TYR A 144 -8.18 -13.57 7.29
C TYR A 144 -9.12 -14.41 8.17
N GLY A 145 -9.08 -15.73 8.04
CA GLY A 145 -10.04 -16.67 8.62
C GLY A 145 -9.51 -17.35 9.88
N THR A 146 -9.32 -16.56 10.92
CA THR A 146 -9.40 -16.90 12.35
C THR A 146 -9.22 -15.59 13.10
N ASP A 147 -9.65 -15.52 14.36
CA ASP A 147 -9.58 -14.39 15.27
C ASP A 147 -8.21 -13.66 15.34
N ASN A 148 -7.80 -12.98 14.27
CA ASN A 148 -6.74 -11.96 14.25
C ASN A 148 -7.29 -10.68 14.89
N VAL A 149 -7.83 -10.84 16.10
CA VAL A 149 -8.02 -9.79 17.08
C VAL A 149 -6.65 -9.63 17.76
N GLY A 150 -5.69 -9.10 17.00
CA GLY A 150 -4.31 -8.92 17.43
C GLY A 150 -4.03 -7.48 17.82
N ASN A 151 -4.35 -7.16 19.08
CA ASN A 151 -3.93 -6.01 19.91
C ASN A 151 -4.16 -4.58 19.42
#